data_AF-A0A6G6KD96-F1
#
_entry.id   AF-A0A6G6KD96-F1
#
_cell.length_a   1.000
_cell.length_b   1.000
_cell.length_c   1.000
_cell.angle_alpha   90.00
_cell.angle_beta   90.00
_cell.angle_gamma   90.00
#
_symmetry.space_group_name_H-M   'P 1'
#
loop_
_entity.id
_entity.type
_entity.pdbx_description
1 polymer ?
#
loop_
_entity_poly.entity_id
_entity_poly.type
_entity_poly.pdbx_seq_one_letter_code
_entity_poly.pdbx_strand_id
1 'polypeptide(L)'
;MIRHAFAPCLLFVAGILLSHAALGADPLDAAPEGSFSIVVIPDTQGYLGQGTKRTPDSTDPVTNPVFDNHVRWITENLKSQRIVFVSHVGDIVDKNNKNEWAVARNCLDVLHGKVPYSLTVGNHDMKGSGDSTLFQKHFGAERFREFPWYGGAFEPTRPTPEFSGNNANSYQLFSAEGVDFIHLSLECNAPDDVLAWADALLTKHANRRALITTHMDLGILEEPKTKEGFIHDPKGRMRWTKNHGKRGNTAEQMWDKLYRKHENLGFIFCGDQSRCTAMKLESKGDHGNTVHSYLSDYTSSGPLRIYRFLPKENRVQVITYDTTLNEVTTTTEYVKDKAEHQFSVPYQLTPASPRS
;
A
#
# COMPACT_ATOMS: atom_id res chain seq x y z
N MET A 1 85.03 -8.30 34.84
CA MET A 1 83.69 -8.94 34.71
C MET A 1 82.67 -7.85 34.50
N ILE A 2 82.42 -7.49 33.24
CA ILE A 2 81.58 -6.37 32.83
C ILE A 2 80.31 -6.97 32.22
N ARG A 3 79.15 -6.64 32.80
CA ARG A 3 77.82 -7.04 32.34
C ARG A 3 77.42 -6.13 31.17
N HIS A 4 77.15 -6.70 30.01
CA HIS A 4 76.48 -6.01 28.90
C HIS A 4 75.01 -6.42 28.87
N ALA A 5 74.14 -5.41 29.00
CA ALA A 5 72.69 -5.53 28.88
C ALA A 5 72.30 -5.51 27.39
N PHE A 6 71.52 -6.50 26.96
CA PHE A 6 70.85 -6.50 25.65
C PHE A 6 69.47 -5.87 25.82
N ALA A 7 69.21 -4.79 25.09
CA ALA A 7 67.88 -4.20 24.93
C ALA A 7 67.14 -4.89 23.77
N PRO A 8 65.84 -5.21 23.88
CA PRO A 8 65.05 -5.72 22.76
C PRO A 8 64.52 -4.56 21.91
N CYS A 9 64.75 -4.65 20.60
CA CYS A 9 64.25 -3.72 19.60
C CYS A 9 62.77 -4.03 19.31
N LEU A 10 61.85 -3.13 19.69
CA LEU A 10 60.44 -3.20 19.29
C LEU A 10 60.29 -2.69 17.85
N LEU A 11 59.87 -3.58 16.94
CA LEU A 11 59.36 -3.20 15.63
C LEU A 11 57.96 -2.57 15.78
N PHE A 12 57.85 -1.28 15.45
CA PHE A 12 56.57 -0.61 15.23
C PHE A 12 56.04 -0.97 13.84
N VAL A 13 55.00 -1.81 13.77
CA VAL A 13 54.21 -2.00 12.54
C VAL A 13 53.13 -0.92 12.54
N ALA A 14 53.30 0.11 11.72
CA ALA A 14 52.26 1.11 11.45
C ALA A 14 51.15 0.45 10.62
N GLY A 15 50.04 0.09 11.27
CA GLY A 15 48.83 -0.36 10.59
C GLY A 15 48.14 0.83 9.91
N ILE A 16 48.16 0.84 8.58
CA ILE A 16 47.32 1.73 7.77
C ILE A 16 45.88 1.22 7.90
N LEU A 17 45.07 1.90 8.71
CA LEU A 17 43.62 1.72 8.74
C LEU A 17 43.05 2.29 7.43
N LEU A 18 42.88 1.42 6.43
CA LEU A 18 42.01 1.69 5.29
C LEU A 18 40.56 1.70 5.81
N SER A 19 40.08 2.88 6.17
CA SER A 19 38.66 3.14 6.38
C SER A 19 37.93 2.87 5.07
N HIS A 20 37.39 1.66 4.94
CA HIS A 20 36.35 1.39 3.96
C HIS A 20 35.14 2.18 4.42
N ALA A 21 34.94 3.37 3.85
CA ALA A 21 33.62 3.98 3.83
C ALA A 21 32.72 3.01 3.08
N ALA A 22 32.01 2.15 3.82
CA ALA A 22 30.78 1.58 3.31
C ALA A 22 29.95 2.78 2.83
N LEU A 23 29.57 2.79 1.55
CA LEU A 23 28.51 3.66 1.08
C LEU A 23 27.27 3.28 1.91
N GLY A 24 27.08 3.96 3.03
CA GLY A 24 25.95 3.77 3.90
C GLY A 24 24.69 4.21 3.16
N ALA A 25 23.69 3.34 3.13
CA ALA A 25 22.33 3.70 2.78
C ALA A 25 21.94 4.99 3.52
N ASP A 26 21.38 5.98 2.82
CA ASP A 26 20.80 7.14 3.50
C ASP A 26 19.62 6.62 4.34
N PRO A 27 19.71 6.62 5.69
CA PRO A 27 18.61 6.15 6.52
C PRO A 27 17.42 7.09 6.34
N LEU A 28 16.20 6.55 6.38
CA LEU A 28 15.00 7.38 6.30
C LEU A 28 14.93 8.30 7.52
N ASP A 29 15.04 9.60 7.30
CA ASP A 29 14.91 10.60 8.36
C ASP A 29 13.61 10.41 9.15
N ALA A 30 13.70 10.64 10.46
CA ALA A 30 12.54 10.66 11.33
C ALA A 30 11.48 11.65 10.80
N ALA A 31 10.21 11.27 10.93
CA ALA A 31 9.13 12.15 10.50
C ALA A 31 9.12 13.43 11.36
N PRO A 32 9.08 14.63 10.74
CA PRO A 32 9.09 15.89 11.48
C PRO A 32 7.96 15.97 12.51
N GLU A 33 8.18 16.72 13.58
CA GLU A 33 7.13 16.99 14.56
C GLU A 33 5.94 17.72 13.91
N GLY A 34 4.72 17.35 14.30
CA GLY A 34 3.50 17.87 13.70
C GLY A 34 3.17 17.30 12.32
N SER A 35 3.88 16.25 11.88
CA SER A 35 3.54 15.44 10.69
C SER A 35 2.91 14.11 11.10
N PHE A 36 2.38 13.37 10.14
CA PHE A 36 1.99 11.97 10.32
C PHE A 36 2.13 11.22 8.99
N SER A 37 2.21 9.90 9.05
CA SER A 37 2.38 9.06 7.87
C SER A 37 1.28 8.03 7.72
N ILE A 38 0.86 7.81 6.48
CA ILE A 38 0.11 6.63 6.05
C ILE A 38 1.07 5.75 5.27
N VAL A 39 1.09 4.45 5.56
CA VAL A 39 1.90 3.49 4.80
C VAL A 39 0.99 2.65 3.91
N VAL A 40 1.38 2.49 2.66
CA VAL A 40 0.71 1.61 1.70
C VAL A 40 1.62 0.45 1.35
N ILE A 41 1.17 -0.75 1.72
CA ILE A 41 1.80 -2.03 1.37
C ILE A 41 1.34 -2.40 -0.04
N PRO A 42 2.28 -2.59 -0.99
CA PRO A 42 1.98 -3.01 -2.36
C PRO A 42 1.62 -4.50 -2.41
N ASP A 43 1.40 -5.04 -3.62
CA ASP A 43 1.15 -6.46 -3.88
C ASP A 43 2.23 -7.38 -3.26
N THR A 44 1.80 -8.32 -2.40
CA THR A 44 2.68 -9.18 -1.59
C THR A 44 2.81 -10.59 -2.13
N GLN A 45 2.56 -10.83 -3.41
CA GLN A 45 2.55 -12.15 -4.06
C GLN A 45 3.91 -12.88 -4.12
N GLY A 46 4.93 -12.39 -3.42
CA GLY A 46 6.27 -12.98 -3.36
C GLY A 46 6.41 -14.25 -2.53
N TYR A 47 5.40 -15.13 -2.50
CA TYR A 47 5.42 -16.35 -1.68
C TYR A 47 6.42 -17.39 -2.20
N LEU A 48 7.13 -18.02 -1.27
CA LEU A 48 8.08 -19.12 -1.49
C LEU A 48 7.60 -20.38 -0.77
N GLY A 49 8.18 -21.53 -1.10
CA GLY A 49 7.85 -22.84 -0.53
C GLY A 49 6.85 -23.63 -1.38
N GLN A 50 6.30 -24.67 -0.77
CA GLN A 50 5.53 -25.70 -1.46
C GLN A 50 4.31 -25.15 -2.19
N GLY A 51 4.29 -25.35 -3.51
CA GLY A 51 3.13 -25.07 -4.35
C GLY A 51 2.87 -23.59 -4.63
N THR A 52 3.80 -22.67 -4.34
CA THR A 52 3.69 -21.24 -4.74
C THR A 52 4.00 -21.06 -6.23
N LYS A 53 3.78 -19.88 -6.84
CA LYS A 53 4.18 -19.68 -8.25
C LYS A 53 5.70 -19.57 -8.41
N ARG A 54 6.42 -19.01 -7.44
CA ARG A 54 7.88 -18.79 -7.53
C ARG A 54 8.69 -20.08 -7.34
N THR A 55 8.22 -21.01 -6.52
CA THR A 55 8.91 -22.27 -6.22
C THR A 55 7.96 -23.46 -6.26
N PRO A 56 7.37 -23.78 -7.43
CA PRO A 56 6.30 -24.78 -7.53
C PRO A 56 6.72 -26.19 -7.08
N ASP A 57 8.00 -26.54 -7.28
CA ASP A 57 8.55 -27.86 -6.95
C ASP A 57 9.18 -27.96 -5.55
N SER A 58 9.14 -26.88 -4.76
CA SER A 58 9.66 -26.90 -3.39
C SER A 58 8.81 -27.79 -2.48
N THR A 59 9.44 -28.42 -1.50
CA THR A 59 8.77 -29.14 -0.40
C THR A 59 8.86 -28.38 0.92
N ASP A 60 9.43 -27.18 0.92
CA ASP A 60 9.60 -26.36 2.11
C ASP A 60 8.27 -25.71 2.54
N PRO A 61 8.09 -25.38 3.82
CA PRO A 61 6.93 -24.61 4.27
C PRO A 61 6.76 -23.30 3.50
N VAL A 62 5.50 -22.91 3.27
CA VAL A 62 5.19 -21.64 2.60
C VAL A 62 5.65 -20.47 3.47
N THR A 63 6.34 -19.51 2.86
CA THR A 63 6.83 -18.29 3.53
C THR A 63 6.66 -17.07 2.63
N ASN A 64 6.75 -15.88 3.22
CA ASN A 64 6.79 -14.62 2.49
C ASN A 64 7.71 -13.61 3.20
N PRO A 65 9.02 -13.66 2.93
CA PRO A 65 9.99 -12.81 3.61
C PRO A 65 9.77 -11.31 3.39
N VAL A 66 9.28 -10.91 2.22
CA VAL A 66 9.04 -9.50 1.90
C VAL A 66 7.85 -8.96 2.68
N PHE A 67 6.76 -9.73 2.74
CA PHE A 67 5.58 -9.31 3.51
C PHE A 67 5.88 -9.26 5.02
N ASP A 68 6.58 -10.27 5.54
CA ASP A 68 7.06 -10.28 6.93
C ASP A 68 7.93 -9.05 7.23
N ASN A 69 8.83 -8.71 6.30
CA ASN A 69 9.70 -7.56 6.47
C ASN A 69 8.95 -6.22 6.41
N HIS A 70 7.96 -6.06 5.53
CA HIS A 70 7.08 -4.88 5.51
C HIS A 70 6.39 -4.68 6.85
N VAL A 71 5.72 -5.71 7.38
CA VAL A 71 4.97 -5.57 8.65
C VAL A 71 5.91 -5.32 9.83
N ARG A 72 7.07 -5.98 9.86
CA ARG A 72 8.10 -5.75 10.88
C ARG A 72 8.59 -4.31 10.85
N TRP A 73 9.04 -3.84 9.69
CA TRP A 73 9.55 -2.48 9.53
C TRP A 73 8.50 -1.44 9.96
N ILE A 74 7.23 -1.62 9.56
CA ILE A 74 6.14 -0.73 9.97
C ILE A 74 6.02 -0.70 11.50
N THR A 75 5.99 -1.86 12.16
CA THR A 75 5.83 -1.91 13.62
C THR A 75 7.02 -1.32 14.38
N GLU A 76 8.23 -1.49 13.88
CA GLU A 76 9.45 -0.92 14.45
C GLU A 76 9.52 0.61 14.24
N ASN A 77 8.85 1.13 13.21
CA ASN A 77 8.90 2.53 12.82
C ASN A 77 7.63 3.34 13.13
N LEU A 78 6.63 2.77 13.84
CA LEU A 78 5.38 3.49 14.16
C LEU A 78 5.63 4.87 14.77
N LYS A 79 6.56 4.96 15.72
CA LYS A 79 6.89 6.22 16.41
C LYS A 79 7.81 7.13 15.60
N SER A 80 8.92 6.60 15.08
CA SER A 80 9.94 7.38 14.34
C SER A 80 9.36 7.99 13.06
N GLN A 81 8.43 7.28 12.41
CA GLN A 81 7.80 7.68 11.17
C GLN A 81 6.38 8.22 11.37
N ARG A 82 5.89 8.27 12.63
CA ARG A 82 4.56 8.77 13.01
C ARG A 82 3.44 8.12 12.18
N ILE A 83 3.51 6.79 12.04
CA ILE A 83 2.58 6.02 11.21
C ILE A 83 1.25 5.92 11.96
N VAL A 84 0.19 6.45 11.35
CA VAL A 84 -1.15 6.51 11.95
C VAL A 84 -2.16 5.58 11.25
N PHE A 85 -1.83 5.10 10.05
CA PHE A 85 -2.68 4.21 9.27
C PHE A 85 -1.84 3.37 8.30
N VAL A 86 -2.27 2.13 8.06
CA VAL A 86 -1.66 1.24 7.06
C VAL A 86 -2.74 0.74 6.09
N SER A 87 -2.51 0.84 4.79
CA SER A 87 -3.38 0.24 3.78
C SER A 87 -2.64 -0.82 2.97
N HIS A 88 -3.32 -1.89 2.59
CA HIS A 88 -2.84 -2.89 1.64
C HIS A 88 -3.64 -2.78 0.34
N VAL A 89 -2.97 -2.68 -0.81
CA VAL A 89 -3.63 -2.46 -2.13
C VAL A 89 -4.26 -3.71 -2.73
N GLY A 90 -3.97 -4.88 -2.18
CA GLY A 90 -4.55 -6.15 -2.59
C GLY A 90 -3.51 -7.09 -3.16
N ASP A 91 -3.97 -8.22 -3.68
CA ASP A 91 -3.12 -9.36 -4.01
C ASP A 91 -2.20 -9.73 -2.83
N ILE A 92 -2.87 -9.91 -1.69
CA ILE A 92 -2.26 -10.31 -0.42
C ILE A 92 -1.62 -11.69 -0.58
N VAL A 93 -2.27 -12.58 -1.34
CA VAL A 93 -1.77 -13.91 -1.69
C VAL A 93 -1.47 -14.04 -3.19
N ASP A 94 -0.52 -14.91 -3.53
CA ASP A 94 -0.15 -15.24 -4.90
C ASP A 94 -1.12 -16.26 -5.51
N LYS A 95 -1.51 -17.24 -4.71
CA LYS A 95 -2.56 -18.22 -5.00
C LYS A 95 -3.57 -18.21 -3.87
N ASN A 96 -4.85 -18.19 -4.24
CA ASN A 96 -5.97 -18.21 -3.30
C ASN A 96 -6.13 -19.59 -2.62
N ASN A 97 -5.25 -19.90 -1.67
CA ASN A 97 -5.18 -21.19 -0.99
C ASN A 97 -4.93 -21.03 0.51
N LYS A 98 -5.22 -22.08 1.28
CA LYS A 98 -5.16 -22.07 2.74
C LYS A 98 -3.75 -21.76 3.29
N ASN A 99 -2.69 -22.24 2.64
CA ASN A 99 -1.34 -22.13 3.17
C ASN A 99 -0.83 -20.69 3.07
N GLU A 100 -1.05 -20.03 1.94
CA GLU A 100 -0.67 -18.63 1.77
C GLU A 100 -1.51 -17.71 2.67
N TRP A 101 -2.82 -17.96 2.80
CA TRP A 101 -3.65 -17.21 3.74
C TRP A 101 -3.24 -17.39 5.21
N ALA A 102 -2.72 -18.55 5.59
CA ALA A 102 -2.16 -18.76 6.93
C ALA A 102 -0.90 -17.91 7.17
N VAL A 103 -0.01 -17.83 6.17
CA VAL A 103 1.17 -16.96 6.22
C VAL A 103 0.78 -15.49 6.25
N ALA A 104 -0.13 -15.05 5.36
CA ALA A 104 -0.67 -13.69 5.35
C ALA A 104 -1.26 -13.31 6.72
N ARG A 105 -2.01 -14.23 7.33
CA ARG A 105 -2.58 -14.05 8.66
C ARG A 105 -1.50 -13.85 9.72
N ASN A 106 -0.45 -14.67 9.72
CA ASN A 106 0.65 -14.53 10.66
C ASN A 106 1.37 -13.19 10.52
N CYS A 107 1.65 -12.74 9.28
CA CYS A 107 2.27 -11.44 9.04
C CYS A 107 1.37 -10.28 9.55
N LEU A 108 0.09 -10.28 9.19
CA LEU A 108 -0.83 -9.20 9.57
C LEU A 108 -1.20 -9.21 11.06
N ASP A 109 -1.08 -10.34 11.75
CA ASP A 109 -1.25 -10.43 13.21
C ASP A 109 -0.18 -9.64 13.97
N VAL A 110 0.99 -9.39 13.35
CA VAL A 110 2.04 -8.52 13.91
C VAL A 110 1.59 -7.04 13.94
N LEU A 111 0.78 -6.60 12.98
CA LEU A 111 0.21 -5.24 12.92
C LEU A 111 -1.06 -5.08 13.77
N HIS A 112 -1.81 -6.16 13.95
CA HIS A 112 -3.13 -6.13 14.55
C HIS A 112 -3.09 -5.57 15.99
N GLY A 113 -3.92 -4.55 16.25
CA GLY A 113 -3.98 -3.86 17.55
C GLY A 113 -2.86 -2.85 17.81
N LYS A 114 -1.91 -2.65 16.88
CA LYS A 114 -0.83 -1.65 17.02
C LYS A 114 -1.07 -0.36 16.25
N VAL A 115 -1.72 -0.46 15.10
CA VAL A 115 -2.06 0.68 14.22
C VAL A 115 -3.35 0.38 13.46
N PRO A 116 -4.23 1.37 13.22
CA PRO A 116 -5.35 1.20 12.31
C PRO A 116 -4.89 0.73 10.93
N TYR A 117 -5.64 -0.20 10.33
CA TYR A 117 -5.30 -0.68 8.99
C TYR A 117 -6.50 -1.16 8.17
N SER A 118 -6.31 -1.22 6.86
CA SER A 118 -7.29 -1.73 5.91
C SER A 118 -6.65 -2.73 4.94
N LEU A 119 -7.45 -3.70 4.51
CA LEU A 119 -7.05 -4.71 3.54
C LEU A 119 -7.99 -4.63 2.34
N THR A 120 -7.43 -4.39 1.17
CA THR A 120 -8.14 -4.48 -0.11
C THR A 120 -7.96 -5.86 -0.68
N VAL A 121 -9.00 -6.43 -1.30
CA VAL A 121 -8.90 -7.70 -2.01
C VAL A 121 -8.57 -7.46 -3.48
N GLY A 122 -7.47 -8.06 -3.93
CA GLY A 122 -7.04 -8.05 -5.33
C GLY A 122 -7.58 -9.23 -6.14
N ASN A 123 -7.22 -9.29 -7.42
CA ASN A 123 -7.73 -10.33 -8.31
C ASN A 123 -7.25 -11.75 -7.95
N HIS A 124 -6.16 -11.88 -7.19
CA HIS A 124 -5.66 -13.15 -6.65
C HIS A 124 -6.26 -13.52 -5.29
N ASP A 125 -6.88 -12.59 -4.58
CA ASP A 125 -7.49 -12.83 -3.26
C ASP A 125 -8.93 -13.36 -3.36
N MET A 126 -9.52 -13.29 -4.56
CA MET A 126 -10.88 -13.72 -4.87
C MET A 126 -10.91 -14.55 -6.16
N LYS A 127 -12.00 -15.27 -6.41
CA LYS A 127 -12.23 -15.89 -7.74
C LYS A 127 -12.61 -14.81 -8.75
N GLY A 128 -12.46 -15.09 -10.06
CA GLY A 128 -12.90 -14.18 -11.12
C GLY A 128 -14.38 -13.79 -11.04
N SER A 129 -15.21 -14.61 -10.40
CA SER A 129 -16.62 -14.31 -10.10
C SER A 129 -16.83 -13.26 -9.01
N GLY A 130 -15.80 -12.91 -8.23
CA GLY A 130 -15.90 -12.04 -7.05
C GLY A 130 -16.04 -12.77 -5.72
N ASP A 131 -15.97 -14.10 -5.70
CA ASP A 131 -16.03 -14.90 -4.46
C ASP A 131 -14.73 -14.75 -3.66
N SER A 132 -14.83 -14.14 -2.48
CA SER A 132 -13.72 -13.84 -1.56
C SER A 132 -13.77 -14.69 -0.27
N THR A 133 -14.45 -15.85 -0.28
CA THR A 133 -14.67 -16.71 0.90
C THR A 133 -13.40 -16.97 1.72
N LEU A 134 -12.27 -17.25 1.08
CA LEU A 134 -11.02 -17.55 1.79
C LEU A 134 -10.44 -16.31 2.47
N PHE A 135 -10.43 -15.15 1.81
CA PHE A 135 -10.09 -13.88 2.47
C PHE A 135 -10.97 -13.65 3.69
N GLN A 136 -12.29 -13.76 3.52
CA GLN A 136 -13.28 -13.53 4.57
C GLN A 136 -13.12 -14.46 5.79
N LYS A 137 -12.68 -15.71 5.56
CA LYS A 137 -12.38 -16.65 6.65
C LYS A 137 -11.22 -16.18 7.54
N HIS A 138 -10.23 -15.50 6.96
CA HIS A 138 -9.04 -15.04 7.68
C HIS A 138 -9.19 -13.59 8.20
N PHE A 139 -9.91 -12.75 7.46
CA PHE A 139 -10.02 -11.31 7.67
C PHE A 139 -11.46 -10.79 7.56
N GLY A 140 -12.44 -11.56 8.02
CA GLY A 140 -13.83 -11.14 8.11
C GLY A 140 -14.05 -9.96 9.08
N ALA A 141 -15.18 -9.28 8.93
CA ALA A 141 -15.50 -8.04 9.66
C ALA A 141 -15.51 -8.22 11.19
N GLU A 142 -15.88 -9.41 11.68
CA GLU A 142 -15.86 -9.78 13.10
C GLU A 142 -14.51 -9.50 13.75
N ARG A 143 -13.42 -9.75 13.02
CA ARG A 143 -12.04 -9.52 13.48
C ARG A 143 -11.78 -8.06 13.87
N PHE A 144 -12.52 -7.14 13.26
CA PHE A 144 -12.26 -5.71 13.33
C PHE A 144 -13.30 -4.95 14.16
N ARG A 145 -14.47 -5.54 14.43
CA ARG A 145 -15.64 -4.86 15.00
C ARG A 145 -15.41 -4.21 16.37
N GLU A 146 -14.41 -4.68 17.13
CA GLU A 146 -14.08 -4.14 18.46
C GLU A 146 -13.16 -2.92 18.39
N PHE A 147 -12.55 -2.64 17.23
CA PHE A 147 -11.71 -1.48 17.06
C PHE A 147 -12.54 -0.22 16.76
N PRO A 148 -12.41 0.87 17.54
CA PRO A 148 -13.18 2.10 17.32
C PRO A 148 -12.94 2.76 15.95
N TRP A 149 -11.78 2.51 15.35
CA TRP A 149 -11.44 3.03 14.03
C TRP A 149 -12.08 2.24 12.89
N TYR A 150 -12.62 1.04 13.14
CA TYR A 150 -13.30 0.25 12.13
C TYR A 150 -14.76 0.71 11.99
N GLY A 151 -15.07 1.39 10.89
CA GLY A 151 -16.38 1.96 10.67
C GLY A 151 -17.44 0.93 10.28
N GLY A 152 -17.02 -0.15 9.59
CA GLY A 152 -17.88 -1.23 9.14
C GLY A 152 -17.49 -1.76 7.77
N ALA A 153 -18.26 -2.75 7.30
CA ALA A 153 -18.12 -3.36 5.98
C ALA A 153 -19.38 -3.17 5.14
N PHE A 154 -19.25 -3.35 3.83
CA PHE A 154 -20.41 -3.52 2.96
C PHE A 154 -21.16 -4.80 3.35
N GLU A 155 -22.48 -4.67 3.52
CA GLU A 155 -23.38 -5.79 3.77
C GLU A 155 -24.30 -5.98 2.56
N PRO A 156 -24.06 -7.02 1.73
CA PRO A 156 -24.93 -7.26 0.59
C PRO A 156 -26.33 -7.65 1.06
N THR A 157 -27.36 -7.08 0.42
CA THR A 157 -28.76 -7.47 0.66
C THR A 157 -29.11 -8.86 0.13
N ARG A 158 -28.29 -9.37 -0.81
CA ARG A 158 -28.37 -10.74 -1.32
C ARG A 158 -27.80 -11.74 -0.28
N PRO A 159 -28.34 -12.97 -0.20
CA PRO A 159 -27.90 -14.00 0.76
C PRO A 159 -26.60 -14.70 0.32
N THR A 160 -25.64 -13.93 -0.18
CA THR A 160 -24.34 -14.42 -0.71
C THR A 160 -23.22 -13.52 -0.21
N PRO A 161 -22.91 -13.54 1.10
CA PRO A 161 -21.92 -12.66 1.72
C PRO A 161 -20.50 -12.86 1.17
N GLU A 162 -20.22 -14.01 0.55
CA GLU A 162 -18.95 -14.32 -0.12
C GLU A 162 -18.63 -13.39 -1.30
N PHE A 163 -19.63 -12.71 -1.86
CA PHE A 163 -19.47 -11.69 -2.91
C PHE A 163 -19.59 -10.30 -2.30
N SER A 164 -18.49 -9.53 -2.30
CA SER A 164 -18.39 -8.13 -1.83
C SER A 164 -18.57 -7.90 -0.32
N GLY A 165 -19.13 -8.86 0.41
CA GLY A 165 -19.46 -8.69 1.83
C GLY A 165 -18.30 -8.96 2.79
N ASN A 166 -18.60 -8.89 4.08
CA ASN A 166 -17.76 -9.39 5.17
C ASN A 166 -16.28 -8.96 5.06
N ASN A 167 -16.09 -7.64 4.96
CA ASN A 167 -14.79 -6.95 4.90
C ASN A 167 -14.06 -6.99 3.55
N ALA A 168 -14.60 -7.62 2.50
CA ALA A 168 -14.07 -7.44 1.13
C ALA A 168 -14.17 -5.97 0.67
N ASN A 169 -15.14 -5.23 1.22
CA ASN A 169 -15.21 -3.79 1.19
C ASN A 169 -15.43 -3.27 2.61
N SER A 170 -14.67 -2.25 3.02
CA SER A 170 -14.73 -1.72 4.39
C SER A 170 -14.37 -0.25 4.46
N TYR A 171 -14.71 0.40 5.57
CA TYR A 171 -14.25 1.76 5.83
C TYR A 171 -13.71 1.91 7.25
N GLN A 172 -12.79 2.86 7.40
CA GLN A 172 -12.12 3.19 8.64
C GLN A 172 -12.20 4.69 8.90
N LEU A 173 -12.32 5.06 10.17
CA LEU A 173 -12.32 6.44 10.64
C LEU A 173 -11.14 6.63 11.58
N PHE A 174 -10.32 7.64 11.32
CA PHE A 174 -9.19 7.98 12.18
C PHE A 174 -8.90 9.48 12.09
N SER A 175 -8.08 9.97 13.02
CA SER A 175 -7.70 11.39 13.08
C SER A 175 -6.22 11.51 13.41
N ALA A 176 -5.54 12.49 12.82
CA ALA A 176 -4.13 12.77 13.07
C ALA A 176 -3.83 14.25 12.90
N GLU A 177 -3.08 14.84 13.84
CA GLU A 177 -2.69 16.27 13.80
C GLU A 177 -3.87 17.23 13.54
N GLY A 178 -5.03 16.93 14.13
CA GLY A 178 -6.26 17.74 13.98
C GLY A 178 -7.01 17.56 12.65
N VAL A 179 -6.61 16.59 11.81
CA VAL A 179 -7.30 16.26 10.56
C VAL A 179 -8.06 14.96 10.71
N ASP A 180 -9.35 14.99 10.39
CA ASP A 180 -10.22 13.82 10.38
C ASP A 180 -10.21 13.13 9.01
N PHE A 181 -10.06 11.80 9.02
CA PHE A 181 -10.06 10.97 7.82
C PHE A 181 -11.21 9.97 7.81
N ILE A 182 -11.66 9.67 6.58
CA ILE A 182 -12.35 8.44 6.23
C ILE A 182 -11.52 7.71 5.18
N HIS A 183 -11.20 6.45 5.43
CA HIS A 183 -10.59 5.58 4.44
C HIS A 183 -11.61 4.53 3.99
N LEU A 184 -11.71 4.26 2.68
CA LEU A 184 -12.49 3.15 2.15
C LEU A 184 -11.56 2.19 1.41
N SER A 185 -11.70 0.90 1.70
CA SER A 185 -11.14 -0.17 0.89
C SER A 185 -12.23 -0.74 0.01
N LEU A 186 -12.02 -0.68 -1.31
CA LEU A 186 -12.95 -1.16 -2.34
C LEU A 186 -12.31 -2.31 -3.10
N GLU A 187 -13.02 -3.43 -3.21
CA GLU A 187 -12.55 -4.64 -3.86
C GLU A 187 -12.21 -4.42 -5.35
N CYS A 188 -11.36 -5.31 -5.90
CA CYS A 188 -11.04 -5.33 -7.31
C CYS A 188 -12.31 -5.30 -8.19
N ASN A 189 -12.41 -4.28 -9.06
CA ASN A 189 -13.56 -4.01 -9.92
C ASN A 189 -14.91 -3.93 -9.16
N ALA A 190 -14.95 -3.21 -8.03
CA ALA A 190 -16.13 -3.12 -7.16
C ALA A 190 -17.46 -2.88 -7.93
N PRO A 191 -18.48 -3.72 -7.71
CA PRO A 191 -19.79 -3.59 -8.35
C PRO A 191 -20.59 -2.34 -7.96
N ASP A 192 -21.63 -2.00 -8.73
CA ASP A 192 -22.44 -0.78 -8.54
C ASP A 192 -23.10 -0.68 -7.16
N ASP A 193 -23.50 -1.80 -6.55
CA ASP A 193 -24.08 -1.81 -5.21
C ASP A 193 -23.05 -1.45 -4.12
N VAL A 194 -21.79 -1.82 -4.32
CA VAL A 194 -20.67 -1.39 -3.47
C VAL A 194 -20.39 0.10 -3.69
N LEU A 195 -20.39 0.57 -4.95
CA LEU A 195 -20.17 2.00 -5.24
C LEU A 195 -21.27 2.88 -4.63
N ALA A 196 -22.53 2.45 -4.67
CA ALA A 196 -23.63 3.17 -4.03
C ALA A 196 -23.49 3.25 -2.50
N TRP A 197 -23.00 2.17 -1.87
CA TRP A 197 -22.68 2.17 -0.44
C TRP A 197 -21.51 3.12 -0.12
N ALA A 198 -20.46 3.11 -0.93
CA ALA A 198 -19.31 4.00 -0.78
C ALA A 198 -19.71 5.47 -0.96
N ASP A 199 -20.56 5.79 -1.94
CA ASP A 199 -21.11 7.13 -2.19
C ASP A 199 -21.86 7.67 -0.96
N ALA A 200 -22.72 6.83 -0.36
CA ALA A 200 -23.44 7.17 0.85
C ALA A 200 -22.50 7.47 2.04
N LEU A 201 -21.43 6.70 2.20
CA LEU A 201 -20.43 6.92 3.25
C LEU A 201 -19.63 8.21 3.03
N LEU A 202 -19.15 8.43 1.81
CA LEU A 202 -18.39 9.63 1.46
C LEU A 202 -19.23 10.90 1.63
N THR A 203 -20.52 10.83 1.29
CA THR A 203 -21.48 11.90 1.53
C THR A 203 -21.74 12.12 3.03
N LYS A 204 -21.99 11.05 3.79
CA LYS A 204 -22.21 11.13 5.25
C LYS A 204 -20.99 11.70 5.99
N HIS A 205 -19.80 11.43 5.49
CA HIS A 205 -18.53 11.85 6.07
C HIS A 205 -17.84 12.95 5.25
N ALA A 206 -18.62 13.82 4.58
CA ALA A 206 -18.11 14.91 3.74
C ALA A 206 -17.21 15.91 4.51
N ASN A 207 -17.34 15.99 5.83
CA ASN A 207 -16.48 16.81 6.69
C ASN A 207 -15.09 16.20 6.97
N ARG A 208 -14.83 14.98 6.51
CA ARG A 208 -13.55 14.26 6.67
C ARG A 208 -12.81 14.20 5.34
N ARG A 209 -11.47 14.19 5.38
CA ARG A 209 -10.65 13.90 4.21
C ARG A 209 -10.79 12.43 3.82
N ALA A 210 -11.18 12.18 2.57
CA ALA A 210 -11.39 10.85 2.07
C ALA A 210 -10.16 10.30 1.35
N LEU A 211 -9.87 9.04 1.65
CA LEU A 211 -8.82 8.22 1.05
C LEU A 211 -9.48 6.93 0.56
N ILE A 212 -9.13 6.48 -0.65
CA ILE A 212 -9.62 5.21 -1.19
C ILE A 212 -8.43 4.32 -1.50
N THR A 213 -8.53 3.05 -1.15
CA THR A 213 -7.67 2.01 -1.71
C THR A 213 -8.53 1.06 -2.55
N THR A 214 -8.10 0.81 -3.78
CA THR A 214 -8.68 -0.19 -4.68
C THR A 214 -7.54 -0.96 -5.34
N HIS A 215 -7.76 -2.21 -5.72
CA HIS A 215 -6.70 -2.97 -6.36
C HIS A 215 -6.36 -2.45 -7.78
N MET A 216 -7.39 -2.23 -8.60
CA MET A 216 -7.26 -1.74 -9.98
C MET A 216 -7.69 -0.28 -10.08
N ASP A 217 -6.76 0.62 -10.46
CA ASP A 217 -7.07 1.98 -10.94
C ASP A 217 -6.19 2.40 -12.12
N LEU A 218 -4.89 2.62 -11.87
CA LEU A 218 -3.92 3.02 -12.89
C LEU A 218 -3.16 1.81 -13.44
N GLY A 219 -2.85 1.82 -14.74
CA GLY A 219 -2.12 0.74 -15.42
C GLY A 219 -2.05 0.96 -16.93
N ILE A 220 -2.00 -0.14 -17.68
CA ILE A 220 -2.23 -0.08 -19.13
C ILE A 220 -3.71 0.23 -19.39
N LEU A 221 -3.95 1.26 -20.21
CA LEU A 221 -5.27 1.83 -20.46
C LEU A 221 -6.27 0.79 -20.98
N GLU A 222 -5.87 0.02 -21.99
CA GLU A 222 -6.66 -1.05 -22.61
C GLU A 222 -6.07 -2.41 -22.26
N GLU A 223 -6.89 -3.48 -22.25
CA GLU A 223 -6.40 -4.83 -21.92
C GLU A 223 -5.30 -5.26 -22.91
N PRO A 224 -4.06 -5.50 -22.45
CA PRO A 224 -2.97 -5.85 -23.35
C PRO A 224 -3.20 -7.19 -24.05
N LYS A 225 -2.91 -7.25 -25.34
CA LYS A 225 -3.03 -8.48 -26.15
C LYS A 225 -1.75 -9.32 -26.19
N THR A 226 -0.64 -8.74 -25.72
CA THR A 226 0.69 -9.37 -25.71
C THR A 226 1.37 -9.14 -24.36
N LYS A 227 2.42 -9.91 -24.07
CA LYS A 227 3.20 -9.76 -22.83
C LYS A 227 3.93 -8.42 -22.79
N GLU A 228 4.44 -7.98 -23.95
CA GLU A 228 5.13 -6.71 -24.13
C GLU A 228 4.18 -5.52 -23.95
N GLY A 229 2.89 -5.70 -24.29
CA GLY A 229 1.86 -4.69 -24.10
C GLY A 229 1.70 -4.29 -22.63
N PHE A 230 1.83 -5.25 -21.69
CA PHE A 230 1.81 -4.95 -20.25
C PHE A 230 2.93 -4.01 -19.78
N ILE A 231 3.94 -3.75 -20.61
CA ILE A 231 5.06 -2.85 -20.32
C ILE A 231 4.95 -1.56 -21.13
N HIS A 232 4.63 -1.67 -22.42
CA HIS A 232 4.84 -0.59 -23.39
C HIS A 232 3.56 0.08 -23.88
N ASP A 233 2.40 -0.55 -23.75
CA ASP A 233 1.14 0.05 -24.22
C ASP A 233 0.81 1.34 -23.44
N PRO A 234 -0.06 2.20 -24.01
CA PRO A 234 -0.44 3.46 -23.38
C PRO A 234 -0.96 3.25 -21.95
N LYS A 235 -0.46 4.08 -21.04
CA LYS A 235 -0.79 4.02 -19.61
C LYS A 235 -1.84 5.07 -19.25
N GLY A 236 -2.69 4.75 -18.27
CA GLY A 236 -3.73 5.64 -17.77
C GLY A 236 -4.61 4.96 -16.74
N ARG A 237 -5.81 5.50 -16.53
CA ARG A 237 -6.84 4.85 -15.73
C ARG A 237 -7.50 3.73 -16.55
N MET A 238 -7.43 2.50 -16.05
CA MET A 238 -7.75 1.29 -16.81
C MET A 238 -9.23 1.22 -17.26
N ARG A 239 -9.46 0.66 -18.46
CA ARG A 239 -10.78 0.50 -19.10
C ARG A 239 -11.24 -0.95 -19.22
N TRP A 240 -10.63 -1.84 -18.45
CA TRP A 240 -10.91 -3.27 -18.46
C TRP A 240 -11.01 -3.80 -17.03
N THR A 241 -11.51 -5.03 -16.89
CA THR A 241 -11.80 -5.67 -15.60
C THR A 241 -11.20 -7.06 -15.53
N LYS A 242 -10.77 -7.51 -14.34
CA LYS A 242 -10.36 -8.88 -14.07
C LYS A 242 -11.42 -9.70 -13.32
N ASN A 243 -12.27 -9.04 -12.53
CA ASN A 243 -13.23 -9.69 -11.62
C ASN A 243 -14.67 -9.21 -11.82
N HIS A 244 -15.61 -9.93 -11.19
CA HIS A 244 -17.06 -9.66 -11.17
C HIS A 244 -17.78 -9.72 -12.53
N GLY A 245 -17.06 -9.99 -13.63
CA GLY A 245 -17.62 -10.07 -14.98
C GLY A 245 -18.46 -8.82 -15.29
N LYS A 246 -19.72 -9.03 -15.72
CA LYS A 246 -20.63 -7.92 -16.07
C LYS A 246 -21.02 -7.00 -14.90
N ARG A 247 -20.84 -7.45 -13.65
CA ARG A 247 -21.11 -6.62 -12.46
C ARG A 247 -19.92 -5.73 -12.12
N GLY A 248 -18.71 -6.09 -12.58
CA GLY A 248 -17.51 -5.37 -12.25
C GLY A 248 -17.44 -4.02 -12.96
N ASN A 249 -16.93 -3.02 -12.26
CA ASN A 249 -16.64 -1.72 -12.85
C ASN A 249 -15.16 -1.64 -13.26
N THR A 250 -14.90 -1.08 -14.44
CA THR A 250 -13.55 -0.63 -14.80
C THR A 250 -13.12 0.53 -13.89
N ALA A 251 -11.83 0.81 -13.83
CA ALA A 251 -11.35 1.97 -13.08
C ALA A 251 -11.95 3.29 -13.60
N GLU A 252 -12.07 3.44 -14.92
CA GLU A 252 -12.74 4.61 -15.54
C GLU A 252 -14.21 4.72 -15.11
N GLN A 253 -14.94 3.60 -15.04
CA GLN A 253 -16.31 3.59 -14.53
C GLN A 253 -16.39 3.92 -13.05
N MET A 254 -15.48 3.42 -12.21
CA MET A 254 -15.42 3.78 -10.78
C MET A 254 -15.13 5.28 -10.60
N TRP A 255 -14.27 5.85 -11.45
CA TRP A 255 -14.02 7.28 -11.47
C TRP A 255 -15.28 8.08 -11.76
N ASP A 256 -15.98 7.74 -12.85
CA ASP A 256 -17.17 8.47 -13.28
C ASP A 256 -18.38 8.27 -12.35
N LYS A 257 -18.54 7.06 -11.81
CA LYS A 257 -19.69 6.70 -10.96
C LYS A 257 -19.53 7.17 -9.51
N LEU A 258 -18.30 7.26 -9.01
CA LEU A 258 -18.02 7.53 -7.59
C LEU A 258 -16.96 8.63 -7.40
N TYR A 259 -15.71 8.40 -7.81
CA TYR A 259 -14.57 9.17 -7.31
C TYR A 259 -14.67 10.67 -7.62
N ARG A 260 -15.03 11.04 -8.85
CA ARG A 260 -15.09 12.45 -9.26
C ARG A 260 -16.19 13.24 -8.54
N LYS A 261 -17.17 12.57 -7.92
CA LYS A 261 -18.37 13.20 -7.34
C LYS A 261 -18.17 13.73 -5.92
N HIS A 262 -17.06 13.38 -5.26
CA HIS A 262 -16.83 13.71 -3.86
C HIS A 262 -15.70 14.74 -3.70
N GLU A 263 -16.06 15.95 -3.26
CA GLU A 263 -15.12 17.06 -3.01
C GLU A 263 -14.04 16.69 -1.98
N ASN A 264 -14.41 15.85 -1.01
CA ASN A 264 -13.53 15.47 0.09
C ASN A 264 -12.54 14.35 -0.26
N LEU A 265 -12.63 13.74 -1.45
CA LEU A 265 -11.67 12.73 -1.91
C LEU A 265 -10.35 13.39 -2.34
N GLY A 266 -9.25 12.97 -1.69
CA GLY A 266 -7.91 13.48 -1.98
C GLY A 266 -6.99 12.46 -2.66
N PHE A 267 -7.10 11.18 -2.29
CA PHE A 267 -6.17 10.15 -2.74
C PHE A 267 -6.86 8.83 -3.09
N ILE A 268 -6.33 8.18 -4.14
CA ILE A 268 -6.64 6.80 -4.52
C ILE A 268 -5.31 6.03 -4.55
N PHE A 269 -5.22 4.91 -3.83
CA PHE A 269 -4.06 4.02 -3.82
C PHE A 269 -4.40 2.71 -4.53
N CYS A 270 -3.51 2.21 -5.40
CA CYS A 270 -3.73 0.98 -6.16
C CYS A 270 -2.47 0.15 -6.41
N GLY A 271 -2.65 -1.10 -6.83
CA GLY A 271 -1.63 -2.12 -7.11
C GLY A 271 -1.84 -2.74 -8.50
N ASP A 272 -1.82 -4.07 -8.61
CA ASP A 272 -2.21 -4.86 -9.81
C ASP A 272 -1.21 -4.89 -10.99
N GLN A 273 -0.41 -3.83 -11.16
CA GLN A 273 0.34 -3.57 -12.39
C GLN A 273 1.87 -3.69 -12.22
N SER A 274 2.35 -4.91 -11.94
CA SER A 274 3.76 -5.28 -11.70
C SER A 274 4.76 -4.93 -12.81
N ARG A 275 4.27 -4.61 -14.02
CA ARG A 275 5.08 -4.17 -15.17
C ARG A 275 5.02 -2.66 -15.44
N CYS A 276 4.19 -1.96 -14.68
CA CYS A 276 4.19 -0.50 -14.57
C CYS A 276 4.87 -0.04 -13.28
N THR A 277 4.80 -0.81 -12.19
CA THR A 277 5.40 -0.66 -10.85
C THR A 277 5.09 0.61 -10.05
N ALA A 278 5.14 1.78 -10.69
CA ALA A 278 4.82 3.06 -10.12
C ALA A 278 4.20 3.97 -11.18
N MET A 279 3.05 4.55 -10.86
CA MET A 279 2.45 5.61 -11.66
C MET A 279 1.77 6.62 -10.74
N LYS A 280 1.64 7.85 -11.23
CA LYS A 280 0.83 8.89 -10.62
C LYS A 280 -0.04 9.57 -11.66
N LEU A 281 -1.26 9.90 -11.26
CA LEU A 281 -2.20 10.66 -12.06
C LEU A 281 -2.93 11.67 -11.18
N GLU A 282 -2.95 12.93 -11.61
CA GLU A 282 -3.83 13.94 -11.03
C GLU A 282 -5.08 14.08 -11.89
N SER A 283 -6.24 14.06 -11.26
CA SER A 283 -7.53 14.23 -11.93
C SER A 283 -8.37 15.25 -11.18
N LYS A 284 -9.17 16.04 -11.91
CA LYS A 284 -10.11 17.01 -11.33
C LYS A 284 -11.46 16.36 -11.08
N GLY A 285 -11.90 16.38 -9.82
CA GLY A 285 -13.28 16.05 -9.47
C GLY A 285 -14.25 17.12 -9.96
N ASP A 286 -15.55 16.82 -9.91
CA ASP A 286 -16.63 17.71 -10.36
C ASP A 286 -16.73 18.99 -9.53
N HIS A 287 -16.19 18.98 -8.31
CA HIS A 287 -16.11 20.15 -7.42
C HIS A 287 -14.79 20.93 -7.55
N GLY A 288 -13.94 20.56 -8.52
CA GLY A 288 -12.64 21.21 -8.76
C GLY A 288 -11.50 20.75 -7.84
N ASN A 289 -11.77 19.89 -6.85
CA ASN A 289 -10.76 19.24 -6.04
C ASN A 289 -9.81 18.41 -6.92
N THR A 290 -8.53 18.37 -6.55
CA THR A 290 -7.56 17.45 -7.16
C THR A 290 -7.63 16.11 -6.43
N VAL A 291 -7.82 15.03 -7.18
CA VAL A 291 -7.67 13.66 -6.69
C VAL A 291 -6.35 13.10 -7.21
N HIS A 292 -5.49 12.67 -6.30
CA HIS A 292 -4.20 12.08 -6.62
C HIS A 292 -4.31 10.54 -6.61
N SER A 293 -4.18 9.93 -7.77
CA SER A 293 -4.20 8.47 -7.94
C SER A 293 -2.78 7.94 -8.05
N TYR A 294 -2.43 6.93 -7.25
CA TYR A 294 -1.06 6.44 -7.13
C TYR A 294 -1.02 4.91 -7.17
N LEU A 295 -0.29 4.40 -8.16
CA LEU A 295 0.00 2.97 -8.34
C LEU A 295 1.29 2.58 -7.62
N SER A 296 1.28 1.46 -6.92
CA SER A 296 2.43 0.85 -6.25
C SER A 296 2.34 -0.67 -6.32
N ASP A 297 3.04 -1.26 -7.28
CA ASP A 297 3.23 -2.71 -7.41
C ASP A 297 4.72 -2.99 -7.63
N TYR A 298 5.47 -3.02 -6.53
CA TYR A 298 6.92 -3.23 -6.55
C TYR A 298 7.29 -4.70 -6.63
N THR A 299 6.50 -5.52 -7.35
CA THR A 299 6.82 -6.93 -7.68
C THR A 299 7.17 -7.82 -6.48
N SER A 300 6.66 -7.46 -5.30
CA SER A 300 7.06 -8.05 -4.01
C SER A 300 8.60 -8.14 -3.86
N SER A 301 9.29 -7.04 -4.15
CA SER A 301 10.77 -6.95 -4.17
C SER A 301 11.38 -6.17 -3.00
N GLY A 302 10.57 -5.66 -2.06
CA GLY A 302 11.07 -4.94 -0.88
C GLY A 302 10.46 -3.55 -0.65
N PRO A 303 10.23 -2.73 -1.69
CA PRO A 303 9.70 -1.39 -1.51
C PRO A 303 8.23 -1.36 -1.04
N LEU A 304 7.90 -0.35 -0.24
CA LEU A 304 6.55 0.11 0.07
C LEU A 304 6.46 1.63 -0.08
N ARG A 305 5.24 2.21 -0.02
CA ARG A 305 5.07 3.67 -0.06
C ARG A 305 4.70 4.25 1.30
N ILE A 306 5.35 5.36 1.64
CA ILE A 306 5.07 6.19 2.80
C ILE A 306 4.54 7.53 2.30
N TYR A 307 3.34 7.88 2.75
CA TYR A 307 2.66 9.14 2.49
C TYR A 307 2.73 9.99 3.74
N ARG A 308 3.72 10.88 3.81
CA ARG A 308 3.95 11.75 4.95
C ARG A 308 3.20 13.07 4.75
N PHE A 309 2.15 13.26 5.54
CA PHE A 309 1.34 14.46 5.57
C PHE A 309 2.00 15.51 6.45
N LEU A 310 2.12 16.73 5.91
CA LEU A 310 2.74 17.89 6.55
C LEU A 310 1.69 19.00 6.66
N PRO A 311 0.80 18.96 7.69
CA PRO A 311 -0.31 19.91 7.83
C PRO A 311 0.08 21.38 7.80
N LYS A 312 1.20 21.76 8.44
CA LYS A 312 1.70 23.14 8.47
C LYS A 312 2.13 23.65 7.09
N GLU A 313 2.45 22.75 6.17
CA GLU A 313 2.87 23.07 4.81
C GLU A 313 1.78 22.85 3.76
N ASN A 314 0.62 22.28 4.15
CA ASN A 314 -0.40 21.80 3.23
C ASN A 314 0.20 20.96 2.09
N ARG A 315 1.02 19.97 2.46
CA ARG A 315 1.81 19.14 1.55
C ARG A 315 1.77 17.67 1.97
N VAL A 316 1.82 16.77 0.99
CA VAL A 316 2.11 15.34 1.21
C VAL A 316 3.42 15.01 0.51
N GLN A 317 4.35 14.45 1.25
CA GLN A 317 5.58 13.86 0.72
C GLN A 317 5.34 12.37 0.48
N VAL A 318 5.62 11.91 -0.74
CA VAL A 318 5.52 10.50 -1.13
C VAL A 318 6.93 9.94 -1.24
N ILE A 319 7.18 8.88 -0.48
CA ILE A 319 8.49 8.24 -0.34
C ILE A 319 8.31 6.75 -0.62
N THR A 320 8.96 6.25 -1.66
CA THR A 320 9.16 4.80 -1.83
C THR A 320 10.38 4.37 -1.02
N TYR A 321 10.21 3.41 -0.10
CA TYR A 321 11.28 2.94 0.77
C TYR A 321 11.39 1.42 0.71
N ASP A 322 12.60 0.93 0.42
CA ASP A 322 12.91 -0.50 0.42
C ASP A 322 13.18 -0.97 1.84
N THR A 323 12.24 -1.72 2.39
CA THR A 323 12.38 -2.24 3.75
C THR A 323 13.42 -3.35 3.86
N THR A 324 13.73 -4.04 2.76
CA THR A 324 14.69 -5.15 2.72
C THR A 324 16.11 -4.61 2.71
N LEU A 325 16.35 -3.60 1.86
CA LEU A 325 17.65 -2.94 1.71
C LEU A 325 17.85 -1.80 2.72
N ASN A 326 16.78 -1.34 3.38
CA ASN A 326 16.76 -0.21 4.29
C ASN A 326 17.21 1.11 3.65
N GLU A 327 16.79 1.36 2.41
CA GLU A 327 17.16 2.55 1.64
C GLU A 327 15.99 3.16 0.88
N VAL A 328 16.13 4.45 0.54
CA VAL A 328 15.16 5.15 -0.30
C VAL A 328 15.24 4.62 -1.73
N THR A 329 14.11 4.12 -2.25
CA THR A 329 14.03 3.66 -3.64
C THR A 329 13.96 4.85 -4.58
N THR A 330 14.92 4.97 -5.49
CA THR A 330 14.95 6.03 -6.51
C THR A 330 14.73 5.51 -7.93
N THR A 331 14.66 4.20 -8.11
CA THR A 331 14.48 3.54 -9.41
C THR A 331 13.91 2.14 -9.22
N THR A 332 13.23 1.61 -10.23
CA THR A 332 12.76 0.21 -10.29
C THR A 332 13.08 -0.38 -11.67
N GLU A 333 12.76 -1.65 -11.91
CA GLU A 333 13.00 -2.29 -13.21
C GLU A 333 12.33 -1.52 -14.36
N TYR A 334 11.04 -1.22 -14.23
CA TYR A 334 10.23 -0.61 -15.30
C TYR A 334 10.11 0.91 -15.21
N VAL A 335 10.29 1.50 -14.03
CA VAL A 335 10.18 2.96 -13.82
C VAL A 335 11.49 3.49 -13.26
N LYS A 336 12.27 4.13 -14.15
CA LYS A 336 13.60 4.65 -13.85
C LYS A 336 13.62 6.05 -13.25
N ASP A 337 12.58 6.83 -13.48
CA ASP A 337 12.51 8.22 -13.03
C ASP A 337 12.31 8.29 -11.51
N LYS A 338 13.26 8.94 -10.81
CA LYS A 338 13.19 9.20 -9.37
C LYS A 338 11.92 9.96 -8.99
N ALA A 339 11.39 10.82 -9.86
CA ALA A 339 10.20 11.61 -9.59
C ALA A 339 8.91 10.76 -9.47
N GLU A 340 8.93 9.49 -9.88
CA GLU A 340 7.82 8.54 -9.66
C GLU A 340 7.88 7.84 -8.29
N HIS A 341 9.03 7.94 -7.62
CA HIS A 341 9.30 7.26 -6.34
C HIS A 341 9.43 8.25 -5.19
N GLN A 342 10.00 9.43 -5.45
CA GLN A 342 10.27 10.48 -4.47
C GLN A 342 9.71 11.81 -4.95
N PHE A 343 8.61 12.25 -4.36
CA PHE A 343 7.97 13.49 -4.78
C PHE A 343 7.14 14.12 -3.66
N SER A 344 6.58 15.30 -3.92
CA SER A 344 5.62 15.94 -3.02
C SER A 344 4.53 16.61 -3.81
N VAL A 345 3.32 16.61 -3.25
CA VAL A 345 2.15 17.27 -3.84
C VAL A 345 1.52 18.23 -2.84
N PRO A 346 0.97 19.37 -3.31
CA PRO A 346 0.15 20.23 -2.47
C PRO A 346 -1.14 19.48 -2.08
N TYR A 347 -1.51 19.56 -0.80
CA TYR A 347 -2.77 19.01 -0.31
C TYR A 347 -3.24 19.79 0.91
N GLN A 348 -4.41 20.42 0.78
CA GLN A 348 -4.95 21.28 1.82
C GLN A 348 -5.38 20.42 3.03
N LEU A 349 -4.66 20.53 4.14
CA LEU A 349 -4.90 19.75 5.36
C LEU A 349 -5.54 20.59 6.45
N THR A 350 -5.20 21.87 6.51
CA THR A 350 -5.83 22.84 7.40
C THR A 350 -7.06 23.46 6.73
N PRO A 351 -8.15 23.78 7.45
CA PRO A 351 -9.19 24.62 6.89
C PRO A 351 -8.59 25.94 6.43
N ALA A 352 -9.01 26.46 5.27
CA ALA A 352 -8.66 27.82 4.90
C ALA A 352 -9.18 28.76 5.99
N SER A 353 -8.34 29.68 6.49
CA SER A 353 -8.83 30.75 7.37
C SER A 353 -10.05 31.39 6.70
N PRO A 354 -11.15 31.67 7.43
CA PRO A 354 -12.28 32.36 6.85
C PRO A 354 -11.76 33.65 6.23
N ARG A 355 -12.05 33.88 4.94
CA ARG A 355 -11.71 35.14 4.29
C ARG A 355 -12.40 36.24 5.09
N SER A 356 -11.60 37.13 5.65
CA SER A 356 -12.05 38.31 6.40
C SER A 356 -12.96 39.20 5.57
#